data_AF-A0A7K9STT5-F1
#
_entry.id   AF-A0A7K9STT5-F1
#
_cell.length_a   1.000
_cell.length_b   1.000
_cell.length_c   1.000
_cell.angle_alpha   90.00
_cell.angle_beta   90.00
_cell.angle_gamma   90.00
#
_symmetry.space_group_name_H-M   'P 1'
#
loop_
_entity.id
_entity.type
_entity.pdbx_description
1 polymer ?
#
loop_
_entity_poly.entity_id
_entity_poly.type
_entity_poly.pdbx_seq_one_letter_code
_entity_poly.pdbx_strand_id
1 'polypeptide(L)'
;ELEEEPGAEPVPVLVPDRSETAQLRCRAQGVPGVKVHWEHRGQALRPEETRFQELQWREGPWTSSLLTVTNISQERARLRDQFLHPNWDQYRFRPRYQYQNWAQDEDWDQNQNQTLGTFTCVAQNALGSSQRRFQLQLAGTGR
;
A
#
# COMPACT_ATOMS: atom_id res chain seq x y z
N GLU A 1 -8.18 -0.45 18.19
CA GLU A 1 -9.63 -0.69 18.10
C GLU A 1 -10.12 -0.46 16.67
N LEU A 2 -11.26 -1.05 16.28
CA LEU A 2 -11.97 -0.68 15.06
C LEU A 2 -13.16 0.19 15.47
N GLU A 3 -12.86 1.46 15.75
CA GLU A 3 -13.85 2.54 15.72
C GLU A 3 -13.66 3.22 14.36
N GLU A 4 -14.67 3.12 13.50
CA GLU A 4 -14.70 3.79 12.21
C GLU A 4 -15.54 5.07 12.37
N GLU A 5 -14.85 6.19 12.55
CA GLU A 5 -15.46 7.51 12.40
C GLU A 5 -15.84 7.70 10.92
N PRO A 6 -17.07 8.06 10.58
CA PRO A 6 -17.46 8.33 9.18
C PRO A 6 -16.60 9.48 8.63
N GLY A 7 -15.69 9.15 7.70
CA GLY A 7 -14.73 10.09 7.14
C GLY A 7 -13.27 9.87 7.55
N ALA A 8 -12.96 8.82 8.31
CA ALA A 8 -11.59 8.50 8.69
C ALA A 8 -10.67 8.33 7.46
N GLU A 9 -9.54 9.05 7.49
CA GLU A 9 -8.49 8.94 6.48
C GLU A 9 -7.89 7.51 6.46
N PRO A 10 -7.45 7.02 5.29
CA PRO A 10 -6.75 5.75 5.21
C PRO A 10 -5.52 5.72 6.12
N VAL A 11 -5.29 4.63 6.84
CA VAL A 11 -4.10 4.48 7.69
C VAL A 11 -2.87 4.29 6.79
N PRO A 12 -1.88 5.20 6.83
CA PRO A 12 -0.66 5.02 6.04
C PRO A 12 0.18 3.89 6.63
N VAL A 13 0.67 3.00 5.77
CA VAL A 13 1.59 1.92 6.13
C VAL A 13 2.84 2.05 5.27
N LEU A 14 3.92 2.50 5.91
CA LEU A 14 5.19 2.74 5.25
C LEU A 14 5.95 1.44 5.06
N VAL A 15 6.44 1.24 3.84
CA VAL A 15 7.25 0.10 3.46
C VAL A 15 8.69 0.55 3.30
N PRO A 16 9.62 0.05 4.14
CA PRO A 16 11.02 0.41 4.05
C PRO A 16 11.60 0.17 2.66
N ASP A 17 12.59 0.98 2.32
CA ASP A 17 13.38 0.78 1.11
C ASP A 17 13.99 -0.62 1.08
N ARG A 18 13.97 -1.22 -0.12
CA ARG A 18 14.44 -2.59 -0.39
C ARG A 18 13.64 -3.70 0.30
N SER A 19 12.59 -3.38 1.05
CA SER A 19 11.69 -4.43 1.54
C SER A 19 11.00 -5.12 0.37
N GLU A 20 10.92 -6.45 0.44
CA GLU A 20 10.22 -7.32 -0.51
C GLU A 20 8.77 -7.61 -0.07
N THR A 21 8.50 -7.39 1.21
CA THR A 21 7.22 -7.70 1.84
C THR A 21 6.74 -6.56 2.73
N ALA A 22 5.43 -6.45 2.89
CA ALA A 22 4.82 -5.56 3.86
C ALA A 22 3.68 -6.26 4.59
N GLN A 23 3.37 -5.78 5.80
CA GLN A 23 2.37 -6.37 6.66
C GLN A 23 1.32 -5.34 7.05
N LEU A 24 0.06 -5.72 6.89
CA LEU A 24 -1.12 -4.96 7.26
C LEU A 24 -1.84 -5.70 8.39
N ARG A 25 -2.15 -5.00 9.48
CA ARG A 25 -2.80 -5.58 10.66
C ARG A 25 -4.18 -5.00 10.83
N CYS A 26 -5.16 -5.87 10.94
CA CYS A 26 -6.53 -5.51 11.25
C CYS A 26 -7.01 -6.33 12.44
N ARG A 27 -7.78 -5.68 13.32
CA ARG A 27 -8.39 -6.33 14.48
C ARG A 27 -9.78 -5.75 14.68
N ALA A 28 -10.78 -6.62 14.68
CA ALA A 28 -12.18 -6.25 14.81
C ALA A 28 -12.86 -7.10 15.89
N GLN A 29 -13.90 -6.55 16.49
CA GLN A 29 -14.77 -7.22 17.46
C GLN A 29 -16.22 -6.98 17.06
N GLY A 30 -17.07 -7.94 17.36
CA GLY A 30 -18.51 -7.75 17.26
C GLY A 30 -19.27 -8.89 17.94
N VAL A 31 -20.55 -8.64 18.21
CA VAL A 31 -21.49 -9.62 18.77
C VAL A 31 -22.73 -9.62 17.87
N PRO A 32 -23.04 -10.71 17.14
CA PRO A 32 -22.28 -11.96 17.02
C PRO A 32 -20.85 -11.77 16.46
N GLY A 33 -19.98 -12.74 16.71
CA GLY A 33 -18.58 -12.70 16.29
C GLY A 33 -18.42 -12.37 14.80
N VAL A 34 -17.43 -11.52 14.49
CA VAL A 34 -17.18 -11.05 13.13
C VAL A 34 -16.36 -12.04 12.31
N LYS A 35 -16.54 -11.99 11.00
CA LYS A 35 -15.58 -12.50 10.01
C LYS A 35 -14.83 -11.29 9.46
N VAL A 36 -13.51 -11.41 9.37
CA VAL A 36 -12.66 -10.40 8.74
C VAL A 36 -12.19 -10.93 7.40
N HIS A 37 -12.22 -10.09 6.38
CA HIS A 37 -11.61 -10.34 5.08
C HIS A 37 -10.95 -9.07 4.55
N TRP A 38 -10.07 -9.22 3.57
CA TRP A 38 -9.40 -8.09 2.92
C TRP A 38 -9.88 -7.90 1.49
N GLU A 39 -9.91 -6.64 1.08
CA GLU A 39 -10.20 -6.21 -0.27
C GLU A 39 -9.07 -5.31 -0.79
N HIS A 40 -8.78 -5.43 -2.08
CA HIS A 40 -7.85 -4.56 -2.79
C HIS A 40 -8.53 -4.10 -4.09
N ARG A 41 -8.55 -2.79 -4.33
CA ARG A 41 -9.24 -2.17 -5.48
C ARG A 41 -10.74 -2.52 -5.54
N GLY A 42 -11.38 -2.64 -4.39
CA GLY A 42 -12.82 -2.96 -4.26
C GLY A 42 -13.17 -4.40 -4.59
N GLN A 43 -12.17 -5.30 -4.68
CA GLN A 43 -12.39 -6.73 -4.87
C GLN A 43 -11.79 -7.50 -3.70
N ALA A 44 -12.49 -8.53 -3.23
CA ALA A 44 -11.96 -9.46 -2.23
C ALA A 44 -10.66 -10.09 -2.74
N LEU A 45 -9.67 -10.21 -1.86
CA LEU A 45 -8.42 -10.89 -2.19
C LEU A 45 -8.71 -12.35 -2.52
N ARG A 46 -8.16 -12.82 -3.63
CA ARG A 46 -8.33 -14.21 -4.06
C ARG A 46 -7.28 -15.08 -3.36
N PRO A 47 -7.66 -16.21 -2.75
CA PRO A 47 -6.72 -17.14 -2.11
C PRO A 47 -5.64 -17.66 -3.05
N GLU A 48 -5.89 -17.68 -4.35
CA GLU A 48 -4.97 -18.18 -5.37
C GLU A 48 -3.86 -17.18 -5.74
N GLU A 49 -3.98 -15.92 -5.31
CA GLU A 49 -2.98 -14.89 -5.57
C GLU A 49 -1.79 -15.04 -4.63
N THR A 50 -0.68 -15.57 -5.14
CA THR A 50 0.59 -15.75 -4.37
C THR A 50 1.16 -14.45 -3.80
N ARG A 51 0.70 -13.30 -4.30
CA ARG A 51 1.06 -11.96 -3.81
C ARG A 51 0.52 -11.68 -2.40
N PHE A 52 -0.58 -12.32 -2.00
CA PHE A 52 -1.29 -12.01 -0.78
C PHE A 52 -1.36 -13.24 0.13
N GLN A 53 -0.83 -13.11 1.34
CA GLN A 53 -0.89 -14.16 2.34
C GLN A 53 -1.64 -13.63 3.55
N GLU A 54 -2.81 -14.20 3.82
CA GLU A 54 -3.63 -13.84 4.96
C GLU A 54 -3.46 -14.86 6.10
N LEU A 55 -3.20 -14.35 7.30
CA LEU A 55 -3.24 -15.12 8.54
C LEU A 55 -4.32 -14.52 9.46
N GLN A 56 -5.29 -15.33 9.85
CA GLN A 56 -6.40 -14.90 10.70
C GLN A 56 -6.49 -15.78 11.95
N TRP A 57 -6.77 -15.17 13.09
CA TRP A 57 -6.97 -15.88 14.35
C TRP A 57 -8.01 -15.18 15.23
N ARG A 58 -8.62 -15.93 16.16
CA ARG A 58 -9.58 -15.40 17.14
C ARG A 58 -8.96 -15.36 18.53
N GLU A 59 -9.22 -14.26 19.24
CA GLU A 59 -8.79 -14.01 20.62
C GLU A 59 -10.01 -13.59 21.43
N GLY A 60 -10.75 -14.57 21.96
CA GLY A 60 -12.02 -14.30 22.65
C GLY A 60 -13.04 -13.64 21.70
N PRO A 61 -13.53 -12.43 22.02
CA PRO A 61 -14.49 -11.73 21.15
C PRO A 61 -13.83 -11.03 19.95
N TRP A 62 -12.50 -10.98 19.89
CA TRP A 62 -11.74 -10.33 18.83
C TRP A 62 -11.39 -11.31 17.71
N THR A 63 -11.41 -10.81 16.48
CA THR A 63 -10.86 -11.47 15.30
C THR A 63 -9.74 -10.59 14.75
N SER A 64 -8.54 -11.15 14.70
CA SER A 64 -7.33 -10.50 14.19
C SER A 64 -6.98 -11.08 12.83
N SER A 65 -6.59 -10.23 11.88
CA SER A 65 -6.10 -10.62 10.57
C SER A 65 -4.80 -9.86 10.24
N LEU A 66 -3.81 -10.61 9.76
CA LEU A 66 -2.52 -10.12 9.27
C LEU A 66 -2.44 -10.45 7.77
N LEU A 67 -2.45 -9.40 6.95
CA LEU A 67 -2.24 -9.52 5.52
C LEU A 67 -0.76 -9.21 5.21
N THR A 68 -0.07 -10.19 4.64
CA THR A 68 1.29 -10.03 4.11
C THR A 68 1.23 -9.85 2.61
N VAL A 69 1.73 -8.71 2.13
CA VAL A 69 1.86 -8.38 0.71
C VAL A 69 3.29 -8.68 0.29
N THR A 70 3.49 -9.56 -0.69
CA THR A 70 4.80 -9.93 -1.23
C THR A 70 5.04 -9.25 -2.59
N ASN A 71 6.23 -9.45 -3.17
CA ASN A 71 6.64 -8.89 -4.46
C ASN A 71 6.62 -7.35 -4.51
N ILE A 72 7.00 -6.71 -3.41
CA ILE A 72 7.05 -5.24 -3.33
C ILE A 72 8.13 -4.67 -4.25
N SER A 73 9.23 -5.39 -4.49
CA SER A 73 10.27 -4.91 -5.42
C SER A 73 9.74 -4.69 -6.84
N GLN A 74 8.86 -5.58 -7.31
CA GLN A 74 8.25 -5.47 -8.63
C GLN A 74 7.30 -4.27 -8.71
N GLU A 75 6.50 -4.02 -7.67
CA GLU A 75 5.62 -2.85 -7.64
C GLU A 75 6.43 -1.55 -7.53
N ARG A 76 7.51 -1.55 -6.75
CA ARG A 76 8.49 -0.45 -6.68
C ARG A 76 9.13 -0.19 -8.05
N ALA A 77 9.50 -1.24 -8.79
CA ALA A 77 10.03 -1.11 -10.15
C ALA A 77 8.98 -0.57 -11.13
N ARG A 78 7.73 -1.05 -11.05
CA ARG A 78 6.62 -0.57 -11.87
C ARG A 78 6.34 0.92 -11.65
N LEU A 79 6.31 1.37 -10.39
CA LEU A 79 6.14 2.80 -10.08
C LEU A 79 7.33 3.60 -10.60
N ARG A 80 8.56 3.11 -10.41
CA ARG A 80 9.76 3.76 -10.98
C ARG A 80 9.65 3.89 -12.49
N ASP A 81 9.24 2.85 -13.21
CA ASP A 81 9.03 2.94 -14.66
C ASP A 81 7.94 3.97 -14.98
N GLN A 82 6.82 4.00 -14.26
CA GLN A 82 5.75 4.97 -14.54
C GLN A 82 6.18 6.43 -14.37
N PHE A 83 7.05 6.72 -13.40
CA PHE A 83 7.42 8.10 -13.05
C PHE A 83 8.81 8.53 -13.56
N LEU A 84 9.70 7.59 -13.88
CA LEU A 84 11.06 7.83 -14.40
C LEU A 84 11.20 7.58 -15.91
N HIS A 85 10.11 7.51 -16.67
CA HIS A 85 10.16 7.73 -18.13
C HIS A 85 9.87 9.21 -18.46
N PRO A 86 10.83 10.15 -18.34
CA PRO A 86 10.81 11.30 -19.22
C PRO A 86 10.91 10.77 -20.65
N ASN A 87 10.10 11.31 -21.54
CA ASN A 87 10.13 11.05 -22.96
C ASN A 87 11.48 11.52 -23.57
N TRP A 88 12.56 10.79 -23.31
CA TRP A 88 13.92 11.11 -23.77
C TRP A 88 14.10 10.89 -25.27
N ASP A 89 13.13 10.25 -25.95
CA ASP A 89 13.16 10.09 -27.40
C ASP A 89 13.06 11.43 -28.15
N GLN A 90 12.63 12.51 -27.49
CA GLN A 90 12.67 13.86 -28.06
C GLN A 90 14.08 14.51 -28.06
N TYR A 91 15.04 13.95 -27.33
CA TYR A 91 16.39 14.54 -27.17
C TYR A 91 17.49 13.87 -28.01
N ARG A 92 17.16 12.96 -28.92
CA ARG A 92 18.15 12.29 -29.79
C ARG A 92 18.83 13.20 -30.83
N PHE A 93 18.58 14.51 -30.84
CA PHE A 93 19.26 15.45 -31.72
C PHE A 93 19.67 16.74 -31.02
N ARG A 94 20.64 16.70 -30.09
CA ARG A 94 21.54 17.85 -29.85
C ARG A 94 22.98 17.39 -29.60
N PRO A 95 24.00 17.99 -30.24
CA PRO A 95 25.37 17.52 -30.13
C PRO A 95 25.99 17.88 -28.77
N ARG A 96 26.68 16.88 -28.22
CA ARG A 96 27.94 16.90 -27.46
C ARG A 96 28.39 18.23 -26.82
N TYR A 97 28.44 18.17 -25.48
CA TYR A 97 29.16 19.00 -24.48
C TYR A 97 28.45 20.24 -23.92
N GLN A 98 28.11 20.16 -22.63
CA GLN A 98 28.51 21.17 -21.63
C GLN A 98 28.53 20.52 -20.24
N TYR A 99 29.66 20.65 -19.55
CA TYR A 99 29.77 20.33 -18.13
C TYR A 99 29.10 21.45 -17.35
N GLN A 100 28.09 21.12 -16.53
CA GLN A 100 27.63 22.00 -15.48
C GLN A 100 27.20 21.16 -14.28
N ASN A 101 27.86 21.41 -13.15
CA ASN A 101 27.49 20.88 -11.85
C ASN A 101 26.07 21.39 -11.53
N TRP A 102 25.05 20.55 -11.70
CA TRP A 102 23.74 20.77 -11.10
C TRP A 102 23.68 20.09 -9.73
N ALA A 103 24.37 20.70 -8.77
CA ALA A 103 23.96 20.62 -7.38
C ALA A 103 22.96 21.75 -7.18
N GLN A 104 21.70 21.55 -7.60
CA GLN A 104 20.57 22.36 -7.18
C GLN A 104 19.29 21.68 -7.62
N ASP A 105 18.43 21.55 -6.63
CA ASP A 105 16.98 21.49 -6.73
C ASP A 105 16.42 20.41 -7.64
N GLU A 106 15.71 19.46 -7.03
CA GLU A 106 14.27 19.45 -7.24
C GLU A 106 13.63 18.34 -6.40
N ASP A 107 13.08 18.81 -5.28
CA ASP A 107 12.09 18.15 -4.44
C ASP A 107 10.78 17.93 -5.21
N TRP A 108 10.80 17.15 -6.29
CA TRP A 108 9.65 16.96 -7.19
C TRP A 108 8.85 15.66 -7.00
N ASP A 109 9.13 14.84 -5.98
CA ASP A 109 8.53 13.49 -5.92
C ASP A 109 8.03 13.03 -4.54
N GLN A 110 7.92 13.94 -3.56
CA GLN A 110 7.64 13.49 -2.19
C GLN A 110 6.19 13.10 -1.91
N ASN A 111 5.19 13.61 -2.63
CA ASN A 111 3.82 13.55 -2.07
C ASN A 111 2.69 12.99 -2.94
N GLN A 112 2.90 12.57 -4.21
CA GLN A 112 1.76 12.09 -5.01
C GLN A 112 1.83 10.64 -5.54
N ASN A 113 2.99 9.97 -5.54
CA ASN A 113 3.17 8.76 -6.35
C ASN A 113 3.80 7.55 -5.64
N GLN A 114 3.90 7.57 -4.30
CA GLN A 114 4.54 6.50 -3.53
C GLN A 114 3.56 5.45 -3.00
N THR A 115 2.29 5.48 -3.42
CA THR A 115 1.28 4.52 -2.96
C THR A 115 1.32 3.23 -3.79
N LEU A 116 1.68 2.11 -3.16
CA LEU A 116 1.67 0.77 -3.77
C LEU A 116 0.24 0.23 -3.96
N GLY A 117 -0.67 0.62 -3.07
CA GLY A 117 -2.08 0.24 -3.16
C GLY A 117 -2.88 0.60 -1.93
N THR A 118 -4.21 0.56 -2.06
CA THR A 118 -5.16 0.73 -0.95
C THR A 118 -5.83 -0.60 -0.65
N PHE A 119 -5.76 -1.00 0.62
CA PHE A 119 -6.36 -2.23 1.13
C PHE A 119 -7.47 -1.89 2.11
N THR A 120 -8.58 -2.60 2.01
CA THR A 120 -9.72 -2.44 2.91
C THR A 120 -9.84 -3.71 3.73
N CYS A 121 -9.73 -3.59 5.05
CA CYS A 121 -10.15 -4.65 5.96
C CYS A 121 -11.65 -4.51 6.18
N VAL A 122 -12.43 -5.55 5.93
CA VAL A 122 -13.87 -5.56 6.16
C VAL A 122 -14.18 -6.56 7.26
N ALA A 123 -14.87 -6.10 8.29
CA ALA A 123 -15.39 -6.91 9.38
C ALA A 123 -16.91 -7.02 9.25
N GLN A 124 -17.42 -8.24 9.11
CA GLN A 124 -18.84 -8.49 8.86
C GLN A 124 -19.40 -9.54 9.82
N ASN A 125 -20.62 -9.29 10.32
CA ASN A 125 -21.43 -10.28 11.03
C ASN A 125 -22.89 -10.20 10.57
N ALA A 126 -23.79 -10.89 11.28
CA ALA A 126 -25.22 -10.93 10.94
C ALA A 126 -25.94 -9.58 11.10
N LEU A 127 -25.36 -8.61 11.81
CA LEU A 127 -25.97 -7.30 12.08
C LEU A 127 -25.49 -6.22 11.13
N GLY A 128 -24.34 -6.41 10.47
CA GLY A 128 -23.81 -5.45 9.52
C GLY A 128 -22.33 -5.66 9.21
N SER A 129 -21.75 -4.63 8.61
CA SER A 129 -20.33 -4.57 8.24
C SER A 129 -19.72 -3.24 8.66
N SER A 130 -18.46 -3.27 9.07
CA SER A 130 -17.60 -2.09 9.21
C SER A 130 -16.29 -2.37 8.48
N GLN A 131 -15.60 -1.33 8.04
CA GLN A 131 -14.42 -1.46 7.22
C GLN A 131 -13.30 -0.51 7.68
N ARG A 132 -12.07 -0.76 7.25
CA ARG A 132 -10.95 0.14 7.51
C ARG A 132 -10.00 0.15 6.35
N ARG A 133 -9.69 1.35 5.85
CA ARG A 133 -8.79 1.55 4.72
C ARG A 133 -7.35 1.74 5.20
N PHE A 134 -6.43 1.09 4.51
CA PHE A 134 -4.99 1.16 4.70
C PHE A 134 -4.35 1.56 3.39
N GLN A 135 -3.43 2.51 3.44
CA GLN A 135 -2.70 2.98 2.27
C GLN A 135 -1.26 2.51 2.38
N LEU A 136 -0.89 1.53 1.55
CA LEU A 136 0.46 0.99 1.53
C LEU A 136 1.34 1.95 0.72
N GLN A 137 2.35 2.53 1.36
CA GLN A 137 3.21 3.56 0.78
C GLN A 137 4.67 3.14 0.87
N LEU A 138 5.47 3.46 -0.14
CA LEU A 138 6.93 3.37 -0.03
C LEU A 138 7.38 4.43 0.98
N ALA A 139 8.29 4.06 1.88
CA ALA A 139 8.96 5.04 2.70
C ALA A 139 9.80 5.92 1.77
N GLY A 140 9.53 7.23 1.74
CA GLY A 140 10.40 8.18 1.05
C GLY A 140 11.82 8.04 1.58
N THR A 141 12.80 8.09 0.67
CA THR A 141 14.23 8.14 1.00
C THR A 141 14.54 9.45 1.73
N GLY A 142 14.23 9.52 3.03
CA GLY A 142 14.80 10.51 3.92
C GLY A 142 16.27 10.13 4.14
N ARG A 143 17.19 10.82 3.47
CA ARG A 143 18.59 10.89 3.87
C ARG A 143 18.76 11.92 4.96
#